data_AF-A0A3A5QFU8-F1
#
_entry.id   AF-A0A3A5QFU8-F1
#
_cell.length_a   1.000
_cell.length_b   1.000
_cell.length_c   1.000
_cell.angle_alpha   90.00
_cell.angle_beta   90.00
_cell.angle_gamma   90.00
#
_symmetry.space_group_name_H-M   'P 1'
#
loop_
_entity.id
_entity.type
_entity.pdbx_description
1 polymer ?
#
loop_
_entity_poly.entity_id
_entity_poly.type
_entity_poly.pdbx_seq_one_letter_code
_entity_poly.pdbx_strand_id
1 'polypeptide(L)'
;MDTRFLSVFYLNTSTYQPILADIFIYVRTNTETREKEAYSMGNIVNLRIATVGYDKESGRAILTLNNDLRYVLENTATYIRPLQDHERKVCLCIEGGGKGLGFCNMNDAQIADFTKQVKDAIEYYQLDGVNLWDVGSGYDKAGMPPVNTTSYPKLIKSLRDAMPGKMLTLVDKDEPTASFYDPALCEGIEVGKYIDYAWHGYVSEEEEVQIIEPWETEHPYSDYTRKPIAGLTAERYGSVNMPLYPKSAEGILNASKKKAIMWKKEENRKKNNIIVFGSDMISDEQNQYEYRMENGYLSFIGAIAEDGLEWGKNPRPPFMEREENGEYNYGISETVTDEHRQKFHLGYRYLAKDW
;
A
#
# COMPACT_ATOMS: atom_id res chain seq x y z
N MET A 1 6.13 18.33 -0.11
CA MET A 1 5.95 16.97 0.44
C MET A 1 6.65 16.80 1.78
N ASP A 2 6.01 16.07 2.70
CA ASP A 2 6.70 15.47 3.84
C ASP A 2 7.83 14.54 3.35
N THR A 3 9.05 14.76 3.83
CA THR A 3 10.21 13.89 3.56
C THR A 3 10.47 12.89 4.69
N ARG A 4 9.68 12.92 5.77
CA ARG A 4 9.86 12.02 6.91
C ARG A 4 9.33 10.63 6.60
N PHE A 5 8.15 10.51 6.00
CA PHE A 5 7.56 9.22 5.66
C PHE A 5 7.18 9.12 4.18
N LEU A 6 7.30 7.91 3.65
CA LEU A 6 6.62 7.51 2.44
C LEU A 6 5.42 6.65 2.83
N SER A 7 4.23 7.25 2.80
CA SER A 7 2.98 6.58 3.13
C SER A 7 2.24 6.14 1.86
N VAL A 8 1.73 4.91 1.88
CA VAL A 8 1.01 4.28 0.76
C VAL A 8 -0.42 3.98 1.17
N PHE A 9 -1.38 4.46 0.39
CA PHE A 9 -2.81 4.21 0.58
C PHE A 9 -3.38 3.35 -0.55
N TYR A 10 -4.33 2.48 -0.20
CA TYR A 10 -5.20 1.81 -1.17
C TYR A 10 -6.61 2.38 -1.07
N LEU A 11 -7.28 2.57 -2.21
CA LEU A 11 -8.62 3.14 -2.25
C LEU A 11 -9.48 2.42 -3.28
N ASN A 12 -10.55 1.79 -2.80
CA ASN A 12 -11.53 1.11 -3.63
C ASN A 12 -12.59 2.10 -4.12
N THR A 13 -12.52 2.45 -5.41
CA THR A 13 -13.47 3.38 -6.05
C THR A 13 -14.88 2.83 -6.11
N SER A 14 -15.07 1.52 -5.96
CA SER A 14 -16.42 0.93 -5.88
C SER A 14 -17.19 1.39 -4.65
N THR A 15 -16.49 1.94 -3.67
CA THR A 15 -17.00 2.33 -2.37
C THR A 15 -16.81 3.82 -2.11
N TYR A 16 -15.60 4.35 -2.36
CA TYR A 16 -15.18 5.69 -1.95
C TYR A 16 -14.63 6.56 -3.08
N GLN A 17 -14.80 7.87 -2.95
CA GLN A 17 -14.15 8.85 -3.81
C GLN A 17 -12.66 8.95 -3.48
N PRO A 18 -11.77 9.10 -4.49
CA PRO A 18 -10.33 9.22 -4.23
C PRO A 18 -9.93 10.39 -3.33
N ILE A 19 -10.73 11.45 -3.25
CA ILE A 19 -10.49 12.62 -2.38
C ILE A 19 -10.34 12.24 -0.90
N LEU A 20 -10.87 11.08 -0.46
CA LEU A 20 -10.64 10.54 0.88
C LEU A 20 -9.14 10.35 1.19
N ALA A 21 -8.30 10.08 0.19
CA ALA A 21 -6.85 9.96 0.39
C ALA A 21 -6.15 11.32 0.62
N ASP A 22 -6.84 12.43 0.39
CA ASP A 22 -6.31 13.79 0.50
C ASP A 22 -6.68 14.48 1.82
N ILE A 23 -7.59 13.88 2.62
CA ILE A 23 -8.13 14.57 3.79
C ILE A 23 -7.21 14.55 5.00
N PHE A 24 -6.29 13.59 5.09
CA PHE A 24 -5.50 13.34 6.30
C PHE A 24 -4.10 13.93 6.25
N ILE A 25 -3.70 14.47 7.40
CA ILE A 25 -2.32 14.78 7.79
C ILE A 25 -1.99 14.13 9.11
N TYR A 26 -0.69 14.03 9.40
CA TYR A 26 -0.26 13.87 10.78
C TYR A 26 0.35 15.18 11.30
N VAL A 27 0.12 15.43 12.60
CA VAL A 27 0.67 16.54 13.36
C VAL A 27 1.66 15.98 14.35
N ARG A 28 2.94 16.29 14.14
CA ARG A 28 4.04 15.99 15.05
C ARG A 28 4.10 17.11 16.09
N THR A 29 3.86 16.78 17.35
CA THR A 29 3.82 17.73 18.48
C THR A 29 4.94 17.43 19.46
N ASN A 30 5.82 18.40 19.73
CA ASN A 30 6.86 18.23 20.74
C ASN A 30 6.22 18.04 22.12
N THR A 31 6.60 16.97 22.83
CA THR A 31 5.97 16.59 24.10
C THR A 31 6.25 17.61 25.22
N GLU A 32 7.39 18.29 25.17
CA GLU A 32 7.81 19.30 26.16
C GLU A 32 7.35 20.71 25.80
N THR A 33 7.69 21.20 24.60
CA THR A 33 7.46 22.59 24.17
C THR A 33 6.04 22.83 23.64
N ARG A 34 5.35 21.76 23.22
CA ARG A 34 4.03 21.78 22.54
C ARG A 34 4.04 22.42 21.16
N GLU A 35 5.22 22.66 20.58
CA GLU A 35 5.36 23.08 19.19
C GLU A 35 4.81 22.01 18.24
N LYS A 36 4.20 22.45 17.13
CA LYS A 36 3.49 21.57 16.19
C LYS A 36 4.00 21.75 14.77
N GLU A 37 4.17 20.64 14.09
CA GLU A 37 4.51 20.55 12.67
C GLU A 37 3.49 19.63 11.98
N ALA A 38 2.92 20.07 10.86
CA ALA A 38 1.94 19.32 10.09
C ALA A 38 2.55 18.78 8.80
N TYR A 39 2.24 17.53 8.47
CA TYR A 39 2.84 16.80 7.36
C TYR A 39 1.77 16.00 6.59
N SER A 40 1.85 16.05 5.26
CA SER A 40 0.99 15.31 4.33
C SER A 40 1.14 13.79 4.48
N MET A 41 0.04 13.06 4.28
CA MET A 41 0.03 11.60 4.15
C MET A 41 -0.55 11.16 2.80
N GLY A 42 -0.33 9.89 2.43
CA GLY A 42 -0.77 9.32 1.16
C GLY A 42 0.11 9.73 -0.01
N ASN A 43 1.44 9.66 0.14
CA ASN A 43 2.38 10.00 -0.93
C ASN A 43 2.12 9.20 -2.20
N ILE A 44 1.74 7.92 -2.06
CA ILE A 44 1.29 7.05 -3.14
C ILE A 44 -0.15 6.61 -2.85
N VAL A 45 -1.06 6.83 -3.79
CA VAL A 45 -2.47 6.43 -3.71
C VAL A 45 -2.77 5.44 -4.82
N ASN A 46 -3.07 4.20 -4.44
CA ASN A 46 -3.35 3.09 -5.35
C ASN A 46 -4.86 2.94 -5.53
N LEU A 47 -5.37 3.31 -6.70
CA LEU A 47 -6.79 3.21 -7.03
C LEU A 47 -7.16 1.80 -7.46
N ARG A 48 -8.21 1.26 -6.85
CA ARG A 48 -8.76 -0.07 -7.10
C ARG A 48 -10.22 0.03 -7.56
N ILE A 49 -10.75 -0.88 -8.37
CA ILE A 49 -10.17 -2.19 -8.76
C ILE A 49 -9.91 -2.22 -10.27
N ALA A 50 -8.64 -2.35 -10.67
CA ALA A 50 -8.26 -2.77 -12.01
C ALA A 50 -7.75 -4.22 -11.96
N THR A 51 -8.05 -5.01 -13.00
CA THR A 51 -7.70 -6.44 -13.02
C THR A 51 -7.16 -6.91 -14.37
N VAL A 52 -6.43 -8.02 -14.34
CA VAL A 52 -6.11 -8.83 -15.51
C VAL A 52 -7.31 -9.68 -15.90
N GLY A 53 -7.94 -9.33 -17.02
CA GLY A 53 -8.96 -10.11 -17.70
C GLY A 53 -8.37 -11.05 -18.77
N TYR A 54 -9.22 -11.91 -19.32
CA TYR A 54 -8.88 -12.79 -20.43
C TYR A 54 -10.02 -12.80 -21.46
N ASP A 55 -9.70 -12.42 -22.69
CA ASP A 55 -10.60 -12.59 -23.83
C ASP A 55 -10.37 -13.95 -24.47
N LYS A 56 -11.39 -14.83 -24.39
CA LYS A 56 -11.31 -16.20 -24.90
C LYS A 56 -11.28 -16.28 -26.41
N GLU A 57 -11.90 -15.33 -27.12
CA GLU A 57 -11.99 -15.39 -28.58
C GLU A 57 -10.65 -15.08 -29.22
N SER A 58 -9.97 -14.05 -28.72
CA SER A 58 -8.65 -13.62 -29.21
C SER A 58 -7.48 -14.22 -28.45
N GLY A 59 -7.71 -14.81 -27.27
CA GLY A 59 -6.66 -15.31 -26.37
C GLY A 59 -5.85 -14.20 -25.67
N ARG A 60 -6.35 -12.95 -25.66
CA ARG A 60 -5.61 -11.78 -25.15
C ARG A 60 -5.74 -11.61 -23.64
N ALA A 61 -4.68 -11.12 -23.01
CA ALA A 61 -4.75 -10.51 -21.68
C ALA A 61 -5.33 -9.11 -21.80
N ILE A 62 -6.35 -8.78 -20.99
CA ILE A 62 -7.08 -7.51 -21.10
C ILE A 62 -6.99 -6.73 -19.80
N LEU A 63 -6.55 -5.47 -19.85
CA LEU A 63 -6.68 -4.56 -18.72
C LEU A 63 -8.17 -4.26 -18.51
N THR A 64 -8.72 -4.72 -17.41
CA THR A 64 -10.13 -4.55 -17.07
C THR A 64 -10.26 -3.53 -15.95
N LEU A 65 -10.85 -2.38 -16.28
CA LEU A 65 -11.26 -1.36 -15.32
C LEU A 65 -12.72 -1.63 -14.95
N ASN A 66 -13.04 -1.77 -13.66
CA ASN A 66 -14.44 -1.82 -13.26
C ASN A 66 -15.15 -0.49 -13.59
N ASN A 67 -16.49 -0.49 -13.64
CA ASN A 67 -17.25 0.68 -14.06
C ASN A 67 -16.99 1.90 -13.16
N ASP A 68 -16.87 1.68 -11.86
CA ASP A 68 -16.64 2.74 -10.89
C ASP A 68 -15.27 3.41 -11.08
N LEU A 69 -14.21 2.61 -11.26
CA LEU A 69 -12.87 3.13 -11.56
C LEU A 69 -12.83 3.82 -12.92
N ARG A 70 -13.49 3.27 -13.94
CA ARG A 70 -13.58 3.92 -15.25
C ARG A 70 -14.22 5.31 -15.13
N TYR A 71 -15.31 5.44 -14.39
CA TYR A 71 -15.94 6.74 -14.16
C TYR A 71 -14.99 7.73 -13.50
N VAL A 72 -14.28 7.32 -12.44
CA VAL A 72 -13.26 8.15 -11.76
C VAL A 72 -12.18 8.61 -12.74
N LEU A 73 -11.70 7.71 -13.60
CA LEU A 73 -10.66 8.00 -14.59
C LEU A 73 -11.16 8.92 -15.70
N GLU A 74 -12.40 8.76 -16.17
CA GLU A 74 -13.02 9.67 -17.14
C GLU A 74 -13.29 11.07 -16.55
N ASN A 75 -13.35 11.19 -15.22
CA ASN A 75 -13.56 12.43 -14.48
C ASN A 75 -12.34 12.87 -13.64
N THR A 76 -11.13 12.70 -14.19
CA THR A 76 -9.86 13.01 -13.49
C THR A 76 -9.79 14.41 -12.88
N ALA A 77 -10.37 15.43 -13.52
CA ALA A 77 -10.36 16.81 -13.00
C ALA A 77 -11.02 16.92 -11.62
N THR A 78 -12.05 16.11 -11.36
CA THR A 78 -12.78 16.10 -10.09
C THR A 78 -12.10 15.20 -9.07
N TYR A 79 -11.72 13.99 -9.47
CA TYR A 79 -11.36 12.95 -8.51
C TYR A 79 -9.86 12.69 -8.38
N ILE A 80 -9.03 13.09 -9.35
CA ILE A 80 -7.60 12.74 -9.39
C ILE A 80 -6.70 13.97 -9.31
N ARG A 81 -7.01 15.01 -10.09
CA ARG A 81 -6.19 16.24 -10.11
C ARG A 81 -6.02 16.88 -8.74
N PRO A 82 -7.04 16.95 -7.85
CA PRO A 82 -6.82 17.48 -6.50
C PRO A 82 -5.72 16.75 -5.71
N LEU A 83 -5.65 15.41 -5.83
CA LEU A 83 -4.61 14.63 -5.16
C LEU A 83 -3.23 14.95 -5.74
N GLN A 84 -3.13 15.06 -7.07
CA GLN A 84 -1.88 15.34 -7.78
C GLN A 84 -1.40 16.79 -7.56
N ASP A 85 -2.31 17.75 -7.44
CA ASP A 85 -2.02 19.14 -7.11
C ASP A 85 -1.46 19.27 -5.68
N HIS A 86 -1.88 18.38 -4.78
CA HIS A 86 -1.26 18.17 -3.47
C HIS A 86 -0.09 17.17 -3.50
N GLU A 87 0.55 17.07 -4.67
CA GLU A 87 1.77 16.32 -4.98
C GLU A 87 1.65 14.78 -4.90
N ARG A 88 0.50 14.20 -4.56
CA ARG A 88 0.37 12.73 -4.43
C ARG A 88 0.54 12.01 -5.76
N LYS A 89 1.19 10.84 -5.71
CA LYS A 89 1.33 9.94 -6.86
C LYS A 89 0.10 9.03 -6.94
N VAL A 90 -0.76 9.27 -7.91
CA VAL A 90 -1.97 8.47 -8.12
C VAL A 90 -1.67 7.35 -9.10
N CYS A 91 -1.70 6.11 -8.61
CA CYS A 91 -1.34 4.90 -9.34
C CYS A 91 -2.56 3.99 -9.56
N LEU A 92 -2.55 3.24 -10.66
CA LEU A 92 -3.53 2.19 -10.93
C LEU A 92 -3.10 0.89 -10.24
N CYS A 93 -3.89 0.36 -9.30
CA CYS A 93 -3.64 -0.95 -8.70
C CYS A 93 -4.24 -2.05 -9.56
N ILE A 94 -3.38 -2.91 -10.11
CA ILE A 94 -3.76 -4.03 -10.97
C ILE A 94 -3.64 -5.33 -10.19
N GLU A 95 -4.74 -6.07 -10.15
CA GLU A 95 -4.87 -7.38 -9.52
C GLU A 95 -5.24 -8.49 -10.51
N GLY A 96 -5.33 -9.72 -10.06
CA GLY A 96 -5.87 -10.82 -10.85
C GLY A 96 -7.40 -10.76 -11.00
N GLY A 97 -7.93 -11.03 -12.19
CA GLY A 97 -9.37 -10.95 -12.49
C GLY A 97 -10.14 -12.27 -12.29
N GLY A 98 -9.55 -13.27 -11.65
CA GLY A 98 -10.18 -14.58 -11.40
C GLY A 98 -10.48 -15.35 -12.67
N LYS A 99 -9.75 -15.13 -13.77
CA LYS A 99 -9.97 -15.82 -15.06
C LYS A 99 -8.93 -16.92 -15.34
N GLY A 100 -7.95 -17.08 -14.46
CA GLY A 100 -6.86 -18.06 -14.57
C GLY A 100 -5.70 -17.63 -15.45
N LEU A 101 -5.81 -16.50 -16.15
CA LEU A 101 -4.68 -15.76 -16.68
C LEU A 101 -4.34 -14.61 -15.71
N GLY A 102 -3.06 -14.41 -15.42
CA GLY A 102 -2.55 -13.44 -14.47
C GLY A 102 -1.07 -13.13 -14.73
N PHE A 103 -0.42 -12.42 -13.80
CA PHE A 103 0.95 -11.95 -14.00
C PHE A 103 1.98 -13.09 -14.18
N CYS A 104 1.71 -14.26 -13.60
CA CYS A 104 2.64 -15.40 -13.59
C CYS A 104 2.45 -16.39 -14.75
N ASN A 105 1.58 -16.15 -15.73
CA ASN A 105 1.38 -17.09 -16.84
C ASN A 105 1.04 -16.46 -18.21
N MET A 106 1.36 -15.19 -18.42
CA MET A 106 1.26 -14.58 -19.76
C MET A 106 2.43 -15.01 -20.65
N ASN A 107 2.16 -15.16 -21.95
CA ASN A 107 3.22 -15.27 -22.96
C ASN A 107 3.72 -13.89 -23.42
N ASP A 108 4.84 -13.85 -24.14
CA ASP A 108 5.48 -12.58 -24.55
C ASP A 108 4.55 -11.66 -25.37
N ALA A 109 3.68 -12.22 -26.23
CA ALA A 109 2.72 -11.44 -27.00
C ALA A 109 1.62 -10.84 -26.12
N GLN A 110 1.11 -11.60 -25.15
CA GLN A 110 0.17 -11.10 -24.14
C GLN A 110 0.80 -10.04 -23.25
N ILE A 111 2.07 -10.21 -22.85
CA ILE A 111 2.80 -9.21 -22.06
C ILE A 111 2.95 -7.90 -22.85
N ALA A 112 3.36 -7.96 -24.12
CA ALA A 112 3.52 -6.76 -24.95
C ALA A 112 2.17 -6.04 -25.16
N ASP A 113 1.10 -6.78 -25.46
CA ASP A 113 -0.24 -6.21 -25.65
C ASP A 113 -0.81 -5.62 -24.34
N PHE A 114 -0.67 -6.34 -23.22
CA PHE A 114 -1.11 -5.86 -21.92
C PHE A 114 -0.31 -4.63 -21.46
N THR A 115 1.01 -4.63 -21.69
CA THR A 115 1.88 -3.46 -21.42
C THR A 115 1.39 -2.23 -22.18
N LYS A 116 1.04 -2.40 -23.46
CA LYS A 116 0.49 -1.31 -24.27
C LYS A 116 -0.84 -0.80 -23.69
N GLN A 117 -1.75 -1.69 -23.32
CA GLN A 117 -3.04 -1.31 -22.71
C GLN A 117 -2.84 -0.50 -21.41
N VAL A 118 -1.90 -0.94 -20.56
CA VAL A 118 -1.55 -0.22 -19.33
C VAL A 118 -0.96 1.16 -19.65
N LYS A 119 0.03 1.22 -20.55
CA LYS A 119 0.62 2.49 -20.99
C LYS A 119 -0.43 3.47 -21.52
N ASP A 120 -1.28 3.01 -22.43
CA ASP A 120 -2.33 3.82 -23.03
C ASP A 120 -3.27 4.38 -21.94
N ALA A 121 -3.63 3.57 -20.93
CA ALA A 121 -4.44 4.04 -19.80
C ALA A 121 -3.70 5.08 -18.93
N ILE A 122 -2.44 4.82 -18.56
CA ILE A 122 -1.64 5.73 -17.73
C ILE A 122 -1.43 7.08 -18.43
N GLU A 123 -1.15 7.09 -19.73
CA GLU A 123 -0.94 8.31 -20.50
C GLU A 123 -2.25 9.06 -20.74
N TYR A 124 -3.32 8.35 -21.12
CA TYR A 124 -4.61 8.96 -21.43
C TYR A 124 -5.23 9.65 -20.21
N TYR A 125 -5.23 8.99 -19.06
CA TYR A 125 -5.76 9.55 -17.81
C TYR A 125 -4.74 10.41 -17.04
N GLN A 126 -3.49 10.45 -17.52
CA GLN A 126 -2.36 11.18 -16.91
C GLN A 126 -2.13 10.75 -15.45
N LEU A 127 -2.12 9.45 -15.21
CA LEU A 127 -1.79 8.86 -13.91
C LEU A 127 -0.28 8.87 -13.68
N ASP A 128 0.14 8.74 -12.42
CA ASP A 128 1.54 8.76 -12.03
C ASP A 128 2.22 7.41 -12.19
N GLY A 129 1.46 6.30 -12.22
CA GLY A 129 2.05 4.97 -12.32
C GLY A 129 1.10 3.80 -12.07
N VAL A 130 1.68 2.65 -11.74
CA VAL A 130 0.96 1.41 -11.44
C VAL A 130 1.49 0.73 -10.18
N ASN A 131 0.59 0.03 -9.48
CA ASN A 131 0.91 -0.93 -8.45
C ASN A 131 0.50 -2.33 -8.92
N LEU A 132 1.40 -3.30 -8.80
CA LEU A 132 1.15 -4.68 -9.20
C LEU A 132 0.97 -5.56 -7.97
N TRP A 133 -0.21 -6.18 -7.84
CA TRP A 133 -0.57 -7.03 -6.72
C TRP A 133 -1.16 -8.35 -7.21
N ASP A 134 -0.35 -9.42 -7.26
CA ASP A 134 -0.83 -10.73 -7.75
C ASP A 134 -1.72 -11.42 -6.71
N VAL A 135 -2.98 -11.00 -6.63
CA VAL A 135 -4.01 -11.64 -5.84
C VAL A 135 -5.23 -11.89 -6.72
N GLY A 136 -5.93 -13.00 -6.48
CA GLY A 136 -7.21 -13.26 -7.15
C GLY A 136 -7.11 -13.68 -8.63
N SER A 137 -5.92 -13.98 -9.17
CA SER A 137 -5.77 -14.45 -10.57
C SER A 137 -6.55 -15.74 -10.85
N GLY A 138 -6.64 -16.62 -9.85
CA GLY A 138 -7.36 -17.89 -9.93
C GLY A 138 -6.70 -18.84 -10.94
N TYR A 139 -5.37 -18.99 -10.83
CA TYR A 139 -4.52 -19.86 -11.64
C TYR A 139 -5.03 -21.32 -11.65
N ASP A 140 -4.45 -22.14 -12.52
CA ASP A 140 -4.76 -23.57 -12.69
C ASP A 140 -6.18 -23.88 -13.20
N LYS A 141 -6.87 -22.89 -13.76
CA LYS A 141 -8.13 -23.11 -14.48
C LYS A 141 -7.90 -23.89 -15.78
N ALA A 142 -8.81 -24.82 -16.07
CA ALA A 142 -8.77 -25.61 -17.29
C ALA A 142 -8.69 -24.72 -18.54
N GLY A 143 -7.70 -25.00 -19.40
CA GLY A 143 -7.44 -24.25 -20.63
C GLY A 143 -6.54 -23.02 -20.46
N MET A 144 -6.08 -22.72 -19.24
CA MET A 144 -5.09 -21.66 -18.99
C MET A 144 -3.66 -22.21 -18.95
N PRO A 145 -2.66 -21.40 -19.33
CA PRO A 145 -1.26 -21.78 -19.19
C PRO A 145 -0.89 -21.96 -17.70
N PRO A 146 0.06 -22.87 -17.39
CA PRO A 146 0.57 -23.04 -16.04
C PRO A 146 1.33 -21.80 -15.58
N VAL A 147 1.37 -21.58 -14.26
CA VAL A 147 2.24 -20.56 -13.67
C VAL A 147 3.71 -20.86 -13.96
N ASN A 148 4.48 -19.80 -14.15
CA ASN A 148 5.92 -19.85 -14.33
C ASN A 148 6.59 -18.63 -13.68
N THR A 149 7.90 -18.71 -13.50
CA THR A 149 8.69 -17.69 -12.79
C THR A 149 9.17 -16.54 -13.68
N THR A 150 8.89 -16.57 -14.99
CA THR A 150 9.50 -15.65 -15.96
C THR A 150 8.50 -14.62 -16.52
N SER A 151 7.21 -14.95 -16.55
CA SER A 151 6.12 -14.07 -17.01
C SER A 151 6.07 -12.76 -16.22
N TYR A 152 6.08 -12.83 -14.89
CA TYR A 152 5.92 -11.64 -14.06
C TYR A 152 7.14 -10.69 -14.13
N PRO A 153 8.40 -11.19 -14.04
CA PRO A 153 9.59 -10.35 -14.28
C PRO A 153 9.60 -9.71 -15.67
N LYS A 154 9.19 -10.44 -16.72
CA LYS A 154 9.08 -9.90 -18.08
C LYS A 154 8.03 -8.80 -18.17
N LEU A 155 6.87 -8.98 -17.54
CA LEU A 155 5.84 -7.95 -17.47
C LEU A 155 6.35 -6.68 -16.78
N ILE A 156 6.99 -6.82 -15.62
CA ILE A 156 7.56 -5.68 -14.88
C ILE A 156 8.58 -4.93 -15.73
N LYS A 157 9.50 -5.65 -16.36
CA LYS A 157 10.50 -5.05 -17.26
C LYS A 157 9.83 -4.34 -18.44
N SER A 158 8.86 -4.98 -19.08
CA SER A 158 8.12 -4.44 -20.22
C SER A 158 7.38 -3.14 -19.84
N LEU A 159 6.73 -3.10 -18.68
CA LEU A 159 6.08 -1.90 -18.15
C LEU A 159 7.06 -0.77 -17.88
N ARG A 160 8.21 -1.06 -17.25
CA ARG A 160 9.26 -0.06 -17.00
C ARG A 160 9.81 0.52 -18.30
N ASP A 161 10.13 -0.34 -19.27
CA ASP A 161 10.67 0.06 -20.56
C ASP A 161 9.66 0.93 -21.35
N ALA A 162 8.37 0.61 -21.26
CA ALA A 162 7.29 1.31 -21.95
C ALA A 162 6.91 2.65 -21.31
N MET A 163 7.12 2.80 -19.99
CA MET A 163 6.72 3.98 -19.22
C MET A 163 7.87 4.47 -18.31
N PRO A 164 9.02 4.88 -18.88
CA PRO A 164 10.13 5.41 -18.10
C PRO A 164 9.67 6.65 -17.33
N GLY A 165 10.06 6.75 -16.05
CA GLY A 165 9.70 7.87 -15.17
C GLY A 165 8.30 7.82 -14.55
N LYS A 166 7.44 6.85 -14.92
CA LYS A 166 6.22 6.54 -14.17
C LYS A 166 6.53 5.67 -12.95
N MET A 167 5.72 5.80 -11.92
CA MET A 167 5.83 5.00 -10.72
C MET A 167 5.46 3.54 -11.02
N LEU A 168 6.28 2.59 -10.58
CA LEU A 168 6.04 1.16 -10.73
C LEU A 168 6.37 0.49 -9.40
N THR A 169 5.32 0.12 -8.67
CA THR A 169 5.42 -0.48 -7.34
C THR A 169 4.89 -1.90 -7.33
N LEU A 170 5.39 -2.70 -6.38
CA LEU A 170 5.14 -4.14 -6.31
C LEU A 170 4.70 -4.57 -4.91
N VAL A 171 3.64 -5.38 -4.84
CA VAL A 171 3.31 -6.12 -3.62
C VAL A 171 4.02 -7.48 -3.65
N ASP A 172 4.89 -7.73 -2.68
CA ASP A 172 5.65 -8.97 -2.50
C ASP A 172 4.91 -9.93 -1.56
N LYS A 173 4.38 -11.04 -2.10
CA LYS A 173 3.61 -12.00 -1.32
C LYS A 173 3.63 -13.38 -1.98
N ASP A 174 3.83 -14.40 -1.15
CA ASP A 174 3.70 -15.83 -1.47
C ASP A 174 4.42 -16.25 -2.76
N GLU A 175 3.89 -17.25 -3.48
CA GLU A 175 4.50 -17.86 -4.66
C GLU A 175 4.73 -16.87 -5.83
N PRO A 176 3.82 -15.94 -6.18
CA PRO A 176 3.99 -15.05 -7.34
C PRO A 176 5.32 -14.30 -7.42
N THR A 177 5.85 -13.88 -6.27
CA THR A 177 7.09 -13.11 -6.17
C THR A 177 8.24 -13.91 -5.53
N ALA A 178 8.01 -15.17 -5.13
CA ALA A 178 8.98 -15.98 -4.39
C ALA A 178 10.29 -16.25 -5.15
N SER A 179 10.29 -16.15 -6.48
CA SER A 179 11.47 -16.37 -7.33
C SER A 179 12.34 -15.12 -7.53
N PHE A 180 11.85 -13.93 -7.15
CA PHE A 180 12.47 -12.65 -7.53
C PHE A 180 13.83 -12.37 -6.88
N TYR A 181 14.26 -13.22 -5.95
CA TYR A 181 15.59 -13.15 -5.34
C TYR A 181 16.71 -13.68 -6.23
N ASP A 182 16.39 -14.50 -7.24
CA ASP A 182 17.37 -15.14 -8.11
C ASP A 182 17.09 -14.80 -9.58
N PRO A 183 17.89 -13.92 -10.19
CA PRO A 183 17.76 -13.58 -11.60
C PRO A 183 17.80 -14.80 -12.52
N ALA A 184 18.47 -15.90 -12.15
CA ALA A 184 18.50 -17.11 -12.97
C ALA A 184 17.11 -17.76 -13.12
N LEU A 185 16.24 -17.62 -12.11
CA LEU A 185 14.84 -18.07 -12.16
C LEU A 185 13.94 -17.11 -12.95
N CYS A 186 14.43 -15.89 -13.22
CA CYS A 186 13.71 -14.79 -13.85
C CYS A 186 14.28 -14.42 -15.23
N GLU A 187 14.88 -15.37 -15.96
CA GLU A 187 15.51 -15.12 -17.28
C GLU A 187 16.57 -14.00 -17.27
N GLY A 188 17.33 -13.90 -16.19
CA GLY A 188 18.36 -12.87 -15.98
C GLY A 188 17.81 -11.50 -15.56
N ILE A 189 16.50 -11.37 -15.32
CA ILE A 189 15.88 -10.11 -14.92
C ILE A 189 16.04 -9.91 -13.40
N GLU A 190 16.82 -8.91 -13.02
CA GLU A 190 16.84 -8.35 -11.66
C GLU A 190 15.64 -7.40 -11.48
N VAL A 191 14.51 -7.93 -10.99
CA VAL A 191 13.23 -7.21 -10.87
C VAL A 191 13.38 -5.86 -10.15
N GLY A 192 14.21 -5.80 -9.11
CA GLY A 192 14.44 -4.61 -8.28
C GLY A 192 15.06 -3.42 -9.02
N LYS A 193 15.65 -3.64 -10.21
CA LYS A 193 16.13 -2.57 -11.09
C LYS A 193 15.02 -1.89 -11.89
N TYR A 194 13.85 -2.52 -11.98
CA TYR A 194 12.73 -2.05 -12.79
C TYR A 194 11.59 -1.46 -11.95
N ILE A 195 11.61 -1.62 -10.63
CA ILE A 195 10.58 -1.07 -9.72
C ILE A 195 11.15 0.05 -8.84
N ASP A 196 10.29 0.97 -8.45
CA ASP A 196 10.65 2.08 -7.56
C ASP A 196 10.63 1.65 -6.10
N TYR A 197 9.54 0.98 -5.69
CA TYR A 197 9.33 0.47 -4.33
C TYR A 197 8.65 -0.90 -4.37
N ALA A 198 8.90 -1.70 -3.34
CA ALA A 198 8.11 -2.89 -3.04
C ALA A 198 7.67 -2.87 -1.57
N TRP A 199 6.65 -3.65 -1.23
CA TRP A 199 6.25 -3.90 0.15
C TRP A 199 5.55 -5.23 0.25
N HIS A 200 5.54 -5.83 1.44
CA HIS A 200 4.91 -7.12 1.63
C HIS A 200 3.38 -7.04 1.59
N GLY A 201 2.73 -8.12 1.15
CA GLY A 201 1.26 -8.22 1.09
C GLY A 201 0.59 -8.94 2.27
N TYR A 202 1.33 -9.28 3.32
CA TYR A 202 0.77 -9.90 4.54
C TYR A 202 0.09 -8.85 5.41
N VAL A 203 -1.24 -8.76 5.27
CA VAL A 203 -2.11 -7.80 5.98
C VAL A 203 -3.36 -8.55 6.44
N SER A 204 -3.62 -8.56 7.75
CA SER A 204 -4.73 -9.29 8.37
C SER A 204 -5.24 -8.57 9.62
N GLU A 205 -6.56 -8.52 9.79
CA GLU A 205 -7.19 -7.96 10.99
C GLU A 205 -7.12 -8.91 12.21
N GLU A 206 -6.72 -10.16 11.97
CA GLU A 206 -6.69 -11.24 12.97
C GLU A 206 -5.28 -11.48 13.56
N GLU A 207 -4.26 -10.87 12.96
CA GLU A 207 -2.86 -11.03 13.33
C GLU A 207 -2.27 -9.69 13.74
N GLU A 208 -1.26 -9.71 14.60
CA GLU A 208 -0.43 -8.52 14.82
C GLU A 208 0.23 -8.08 13.51
N VAL A 209 0.57 -6.79 13.39
CA VAL A 209 1.30 -6.28 12.23
C VAL A 209 2.54 -7.13 12.00
N GLN A 210 2.75 -7.51 10.74
CA GLN A 210 3.92 -8.25 10.31
C GLN A 210 4.99 -7.24 9.89
N ILE A 211 6.22 -7.43 10.36
CA ILE A 211 7.35 -6.58 9.98
C ILE A 211 8.37 -7.44 9.23
N ILE A 212 8.39 -7.32 7.91
CA ILE A 212 9.19 -8.18 7.03
C ILE A 212 10.44 -7.46 6.58
N GLU A 213 11.59 -8.08 6.90
CA GLU A 213 12.92 -7.55 6.60
C GLU A 213 13.69 -8.59 5.79
N PRO A 214 13.57 -8.60 4.44
CA PRO A 214 14.10 -9.69 3.62
C PRO A 214 15.63 -9.88 3.71
N TRP A 215 16.37 -8.83 4.07
CA TRP A 215 17.84 -8.84 4.15
C TRP A 215 18.37 -9.34 5.50
N GLU A 216 17.52 -9.46 6.51
CA GLU A 216 17.94 -9.90 7.84
C GLU A 216 18.02 -11.42 7.91
N THR A 217 18.92 -11.95 8.75
CA THR A 217 19.06 -13.40 8.95
C THR A 217 18.03 -13.96 9.92
N GLU A 218 17.50 -13.11 10.80
CA GLU A 218 16.51 -13.46 11.82
C GLU A 218 15.28 -12.54 11.70
N HIS A 219 14.10 -13.11 11.83
CA HIS A 219 12.81 -12.42 11.63
C HIS A 219 11.92 -12.49 12.88
N PRO A 220 12.35 -11.94 14.04
CA PRO A 220 11.58 -12.03 15.29
C PRO A 220 10.28 -11.22 15.27
N TYR A 221 10.09 -10.35 14.27
CA TYR A 221 8.92 -9.46 14.15
C TYR A 221 7.92 -9.89 13.07
N SER A 222 8.08 -11.09 12.51
CA SER A 222 7.14 -11.62 11.52
C SER A 222 7.09 -13.15 11.54
N ASP A 223 5.88 -13.69 11.37
CA ASP A 223 5.66 -15.13 11.14
C ASP A 223 5.94 -15.54 9.69
N TYR A 224 6.08 -14.54 8.80
CA TYR A 224 6.35 -14.71 7.39
C TYR A 224 7.77 -14.25 7.05
N THR A 225 8.41 -14.93 6.12
CA THR A 225 9.73 -14.57 5.62
C THR A 225 9.70 -14.39 4.12
N ARG A 226 10.50 -13.44 3.63
CA ARG A 226 10.72 -13.16 2.21
C ARG A 226 12.21 -13.09 1.94
N LYS A 227 12.61 -13.36 0.71
CA LYS A 227 14.00 -13.18 0.27
C LYS A 227 14.16 -11.81 -0.40
N PRO A 228 15.34 -11.18 -0.35
CA PRO A 228 15.59 -9.90 -1.02
C PRO A 228 15.29 -9.99 -2.50
N ILE A 229 14.48 -9.08 -3.03
CA ILE A 229 14.25 -8.95 -4.47
C ILE A 229 15.57 -8.52 -5.12
N ALA A 230 16.06 -9.28 -6.11
CA ALA A 230 17.32 -9.01 -6.77
C ALA A 230 17.32 -7.61 -7.42
N GLY A 231 18.32 -6.80 -7.10
CA GLY A 231 18.45 -5.42 -7.56
C GLY A 231 17.66 -4.37 -6.77
N LEU A 232 16.89 -4.77 -5.75
CA LEU A 232 16.22 -3.85 -4.82
C LEU A 232 17.11 -3.62 -3.60
N THR A 233 17.06 -2.44 -3.00
CA THR A 233 17.76 -2.15 -1.74
C THR A 233 16.75 -2.07 -0.59
N ALA A 234 17.21 -2.27 0.64
CA ALA A 234 16.33 -2.28 1.81
C ALA A 234 15.66 -0.92 2.05
N GLU A 235 16.25 0.19 1.59
CA GLU A 235 15.68 1.53 1.68
C GLU A 235 14.44 1.71 0.79
N ARG A 236 14.24 0.81 -0.19
CA ARG A 236 13.12 0.82 -1.15
C ARG A 236 12.09 -0.28 -0.90
N TYR A 237 12.18 -1.00 0.23
CA TYR A 237 11.24 -2.05 0.61
C TYR A 237 10.47 -1.67 1.88
N GLY A 238 9.15 -1.49 1.78
CA GLY A 238 8.28 -1.23 2.91
C GLY A 238 8.12 -2.47 3.79
N SER A 239 8.72 -2.43 4.98
CA SER A 239 8.68 -3.51 5.96
C SER A 239 7.41 -3.55 6.79
N VAL A 240 6.62 -2.47 6.82
CA VAL A 240 5.41 -2.37 7.64
C VAL A 240 4.19 -2.18 6.74
N ASN A 241 3.26 -3.14 6.81
CA ASN A 241 1.95 -3.06 6.18
C ASN A 241 0.84 -3.18 7.24
N MET A 242 0.26 -2.04 7.58
CA MET A 242 -0.75 -1.89 8.63
C MET A 242 -2.13 -2.34 8.11
N PRO A 243 -2.84 -3.23 8.82
CA PRO A 243 -4.26 -3.52 8.59
C PRO A 243 -5.16 -2.53 9.34
N LEU A 244 -6.38 -2.34 8.83
CA LEU A 244 -7.43 -1.60 9.53
C LEU A 244 -8.12 -2.50 10.56
N TYR A 245 -7.66 -2.49 11.80
CA TYR A 245 -8.24 -3.33 12.87
C TYR A 245 -9.65 -2.87 13.30
N PRO A 246 -10.61 -3.80 13.47
CA PRO A 246 -11.92 -3.47 14.05
C PRO A 246 -11.79 -3.10 15.53
N LYS A 247 -12.81 -2.45 16.09
CA LYS A 247 -12.89 -2.07 17.52
C LYS A 247 -12.63 -3.26 18.46
N SER A 248 -13.10 -4.45 18.10
CA SER A 248 -12.88 -5.69 18.85
C SER A 248 -11.43 -6.14 18.92
N ALA A 249 -10.56 -5.71 17.99
CA ALA A 249 -9.16 -6.11 17.89
C ALA A 249 -8.20 -5.13 18.59
N GLU A 250 -8.65 -4.40 19.61
CA GLU A 250 -7.80 -3.44 20.34
C GLU A 250 -6.55 -4.07 20.97
N GLY A 251 -6.66 -5.30 21.46
CA GLY A 251 -5.51 -6.05 21.98
C GLY A 251 -4.44 -6.30 20.90
N ILE A 252 -4.85 -6.66 19.69
CA ILE A 252 -3.96 -6.89 18.55
C ILE A 252 -3.29 -5.58 18.10
N LEU A 253 -4.05 -4.48 18.06
CA LEU A 253 -3.50 -3.15 17.77
C LEU A 253 -2.43 -2.76 18.78
N ASN A 254 -2.68 -2.92 20.08
CA ASN A 254 -1.71 -2.57 21.12
C ASN A 254 -0.45 -3.44 21.04
N ALA A 255 -0.60 -4.74 20.77
CA ALA A 255 0.53 -5.64 20.56
C ALA A 255 1.33 -5.27 19.29
N SER A 256 0.64 -4.91 18.21
CA SER A 256 1.25 -4.43 16.96
C SER A 256 2.08 -3.16 17.17
N LYS A 257 1.57 -2.21 17.94
CA LYS A 257 2.32 -1.00 18.30
C LYS A 257 3.56 -1.33 19.13
N LYS A 258 3.42 -2.18 20.16
CA LYS A 258 4.56 -2.66 20.94
C LYS A 258 5.62 -3.30 20.04
N LYS A 259 5.19 -4.20 19.14
CA LYS A 259 6.08 -4.87 18.17
C LYS A 259 6.84 -3.86 17.32
N ALA A 260 6.15 -2.89 16.70
CA ALA A 260 6.79 -1.86 15.88
C ALA A 260 7.75 -0.96 16.67
N ILE A 261 7.41 -0.62 17.92
CA ILE A 261 8.28 0.19 18.79
C ILE A 261 9.55 -0.58 19.18
N MET A 262 9.43 -1.88 19.49
CA MET A 262 10.60 -2.72 19.78
C MET A 262 11.48 -2.88 18.54
N TRP A 263 10.87 -3.15 17.38
CA TRP A 263 11.55 -3.27 16.10
C TRP A 263 12.36 -2.03 15.75
N LYS A 264 11.77 -0.82 15.78
CA LYS A 264 12.50 0.40 15.41
C LYS A 264 13.67 0.72 16.35
N LYS A 265 13.57 0.32 17.62
CA LYS A 265 14.63 0.57 18.63
C LYS A 265 15.79 -0.42 18.51
N GLU A 266 15.59 -1.55 17.82
CA GLU A 266 16.66 -2.51 17.60
C GLU A 266 17.66 -1.96 16.58
N GLU A 267 18.92 -1.92 17.00
CA GLU A 267 19.98 -1.26 16.25
C GLU A 267 20.09 -1.82 14.84
N ASN A 268 20.11 -0.91 13.85
CA ASN A 268 20.26 -1.23 12.44
C ASN A 268 19.16 -2.09 11.81
N ARG A 269 18.01 -2.34 12.44
CA ARG A 269 16.90 -3.07 11.77
C ARG A 269 16.13 -2.19 10.78
N LYS A 270 15.52 -1.12 11.28
CA LYS A 270 14.69 -0.23 10.45
C LYS A 270 15.52 0.53 9.41
N LYS A 271 15.35 0.18 8.13
CA LYS A 271 16.12 0.74 7.00
C LYS A 271 15.47 1.93 6.29
N ASN A 272 14.18 2.17 6.51
CA ASN A 272 13.43 3.25 5.86
C ASN A 272 12.21 3.68 6.69
N ASN A 273 11.53 4.72 6.20
CA ASN A 273 10.29 5.26 6.75
C ASN A 273 9.10 5.02 5.81
N ILE A 274 9.06 3.88 5.12
CA ILE A 274 7.93 3.49 4.28
C ILE A 274 6.89 2.81 5.18
N ILE A 275 5.65 3.30 5.14
CA ILE A 275 4.50 2.69 5.80
C ILE A 275 3.38 2.46 4.81
N VAL A 276 2.91 1.22 4.75
CA VAL A 276 1.79 0.85 3.90
C VAL A 276 0.57 0.70 4.77
N PHE A 277 -0.53 1.29 4.32
CA PHE A 277 -1.85 1.11 4.87
C PHE A 277 -2.58 0.17 3.91
N GLY A 278 -2.48 -1.14 4.19
CA GLY A 278 -2.84 -2.21 3.24
C GLY A 278 -4.31 -2.54 3.14
N SER A 279 -5.13 -2.04 4.05
CA SER A 279 -6.59 -2.04 3.91
C SER A 279 -7.05 -0.84 3.08
N ASP A 280 -8.16 -1.00 2.35
CA ASP A 280 -8.75 0.12 1.62
C ASP A 280 -9.15 1.24 2.60
N MET A 281 -8.85 2.48 2.24
CA MET A 281 -9.29 3.66 2.98
C MET A 281 -10.82 3.70 3.05
N ILE A 282 -11.35 4.00 4.24
CA ILE A 282 -12.78 4.21 4.47
C ILE A 282 -13.04 5.57 5.15
N SER A 283 -14.27 6.06 5.04
CA SER A 283 -14.75 7.17 5.89
C SER A 283 -15.06 6.68 7.31
N ASP A 284 -15.48 7.58 8.20
CA ASP A 284 -15.93 7.20 9.54
C ASP A 284 -17.29 6.48 9.48
N GLU A 285 -17.26 5.20 9.15
CA GLU A 285 -18.45 4.36 9.06
C GLU A 285 -18.97 4.02 10.47
N GLN A 286 -20.28 4.12 10.67
CA GLN A 286 -20.96 3.68 11.91
C GLN A 286 -21.02 2.15 11.99
N ASN A 287 -19.87 1.49 12.03
CA ASN A 287 -19.73 0.04 12.09
C ASN A 287 -18.59 -0.39 13.04
N GLN A 288 -18.03 -1.57 12.81
CA GLN A 288 -16.94 -2.10 13.62
C GLN A 288 -15.61 -1.34 13.49
N TYR A 289 -15.46 -0.46 12.50
CA TYR A 289 -14.25 0.34 12.24
C TYR A 289 -14.40 1.83 12.58
N GLU A 290 -15.53 2.25 13.15
CA GLU A 290 -15.77 3.63 13.59
C GLU A 290 -14.57 4.20 14.39
N TYR A 291 -14.11 5.40 14.03
CA TYR A 291 -12.93 6.11 14.51
C TYR A 291 -11.57 5.41 14.30
N ARG A 292 -11.53 4.20 13.71
CA ARG A 292 -10.29 3.41 13.58
C ARG A 292 -9.35 3.94 12.51
N MET A 293 -9.87 4.62 11.50
CA MET A 293 -9.04 5.27 10.48
C MET A 293 -8.04 6.25 11.11
N GLU A 294 -8.50 7.13 12.00
CA GLU A 294 -7.63 8.10 12.66
C GLU A 294 -6.88 7.50 13.85
N ASN A 295 -7.60 6.84 14.78
CA ASN A 295 -7.10 6.51 16.12
C ASN A 295 -6.45 5.13 16.26
N GLY A 296 -6.21 4.44 15.14
CA GLY A 296 -5.54 3.15 15.15
C GLY A 296 -4.73 2.94 13.89
N TYR A 297 -5.38 3.12 12.74
CA TYR A 297 -4.79 2.90 11.43
C TYR A 297 -3.75 3.95 11.12
N LEU A 298 -4.15 5.18 10.77
CA LEU A 298 -3.22 6.24 10.35
C LEU A 298 -2.27 6.68 11.49
N SER A 299 -2.74 6.73 12.73
CA SER A 299 -1.90 7.08 13.89
C SER A 299 -0.76 6.09 14.14
N PHE A 300 -0.79 4.89 13.52
CA PHE A 300 0.29 3.90 13.64
C PHE A 300 1.65 4.43 13.17
N ILE A 301 1.68 5.49 12.36
CA ILE A 301 2.90 6.20 11.99
C ILE A 301 3.76 6.60 13.20
N GLY A 302 3.12 6.95 14.34
CA GLY A 302 3.83 7.26 15.58
C GLY A 302 4.57 6.05 16.17
N ALA A 303 4.09 4.82 15.94
CA ALA A 303 4.74 3.61 16.42
C ALA A 303 6.06 3.34 15.70
N ILE A 304 6.17 3.71 14.42
CA ILE A 304 7.39 3.52 13.62
C ILE A 304 8.31 4.76 13.56
N ALA A 305 7.82 5.94 13.96
CA ALA A 305 8.63 7.15 14.00
C ALA A 305 9.74 7.07 15.04
N GLU A 306 10.98 7.39 14.66
CA GLU A 306 12.16 7.31 15.57
C GLU A 306 11.96 8.08 16.87
N ASP A 307 11.38 9.26 16.76
CA ASP A 307 11.11 10.22 17.84
C ASP A 307 9.65 10.16 18.33
N GLY A 308 8.89 9.14 17.91
CA GLY A 308 7.48 8.94 18.19
C GLY A 308 7.20 8.13 19.45
N LEU A 309 6.26 7.19 19.37
CA LEU A 309 5.84 6.38 20.51
C LEU A 309 6.98 5.53 21.08
N GLU A 310 6.98 5.38 22.39
CA GLU A 310 7.89 4.52 23.13
C GLU A 310 7.11 3.49 23.94
N TRP A 311 7.80 2.41 24.30
CA TRP A 311 7.26 1.37 25.17
C TRP A 311 8.02 1.43 26.49
N GLY A 312 7.30 1.75 27.57
CA GLY A 312 7.87 1.99 28.88
C GLY A 312 7.07 1.34 29.99
N LYS A 313 7.65 1.28 31.19
CA LYS A 313 6.91 0.92 32.41
C LYS A 313 6.41 2.19 33.06
N ASN A 314 5.14 2.21 33.46
CA ASN A 314 4.57 3.30 34.23
C ASN A 314 5.47 3.57 35.45
N PRO A 315 5.91 4.82 35.71
CA PRO A 315 6.78 5.13 36.84
C PRO A 315 6.11 4.94 38.21
N ARG A 316 4.80 4.64 38.24
CA ARG A 316 4.03 4.41 39.47
C ARG A 316 3.49 2.97 39.53
N PRO A 317 3.40 2.37 40.73
CA PRO A 317 2.75 1.07 40.91
C PRO A 317 1.34 1.07 40.27
N PRO A 318 0.94 0.01 39.54
CA PRO A 318 1.58 -1.31 39.48
C PRO A 318 2.69 -1.48 38.42
N PHE A 319 3.30 -0.39 37.92
CA PHE A 319 4.41 -0.42 36.93
C PHE A 319 4.07 -1.21 35.66
N MET A 320 2.80 -1.16 35.24
CA MET A 320 2.36 -1.81 34.02
C MET A 320 3.09 -1.21 32.83
N GLU A 321 3.49 -2.09 31.91
CA GLU A 321 3.98 -1.67 30.61
C GLU A 321 2.87 -0.96 29.86
N ARG A 322 3.20 0.18 29.24
CA ARG A 322 2.28 0.94 28.42
C ARG A 322 3.03 1.68 27.33
N GLU A 323 2.26 2.08 26.33
CA GLU A 323 2.63 3.09 25.37
C GLU A 323 2.84 4.44 26.08
N GLU A 324 3.94 5.11 25.74
CA GLU A 324 4.24 6.47 26.16
C GLU A 324 4.67 7.29 24.95
N ASN A 325 4.47 8.61 24.99
CA ASN A 325 5.02 9.47 23.95
C ASN A 325 6.54 9.58 24.15
N GLY A 326 7.31 9.46 23.07
CA GLY A 326 8.71 9.89 23.06
C GLY A 326 8.81 11.42 22.96
N GLU A 327 9.88 11.89 22.32
CA GLU A 327 10.14 13.33 22.15
C GLU A 327 8.96 14.03 21.44
N TYR A 328 8.28 13.33 20.53
CA TYR A 328 7.09 13.84 19.83
C TYR A 328 5.91 12.88 19.90
N ASN A 329 4.72 13.47 20.01
CA ASN A 329 3.46 12.78 19.77
C ASN A 329 3.04 13.00 18.30
N TYR A 330 2.54 11.95 17.66
CA TYR A 330 2.02 11.94 16.30
C TYR A 330 0.50 11.77 16.34
N GLY A 331 -0.23 12.86 16.14
CA GLY A 331 -1.70 12.83 16.05
C GLY A 331 -2.17 12.92 14.60
N ILE A 332 -3.29 12.29 14.26
CA ILE A 332 -3.95 12.48 12.97
C ILE A 332 -4.85 13.70 13.04
N SER A 333 -4.87 14.47 11.96
CA SER A 333 -5.76 15.60 11.78
C SER A 333 -6.18 15.68 10.33
N GLU A 334 -7.20 16.48 10.02
CA GLU A 334 -7.69 16.65 8.66
C GLU A 334 -7.29 18.03 8.13
N THR A 335 -6.75 18.08 6.91
CA THR A 335 -6.21 19.29 6.26
C THR A 335 -7.23 20.20 5.62
N VAL A 336 -8.37 19.64 5.27
CA VAL A 336 -9.31 20.27 4.35
C VAL A 336 -10.31 21.14 5.11
N THR A 337 -10.94 22.04 4.36
CA THR A 337 -12.00 22.95 4.80
C THR A 337 -12.97 22.28 5.77
N ASP A 338 -13.61 23.06 6.66
CA ASP A 338 -14.62 22.57 7.60
C ASP A 338 -15.69 21.68 6.92
N GLU A 339 -15.94 21.87 5.61
CA GLU A 339 -16.81 21.04 4.80
C GLU A 339 -16.32 19.58 4.66
N HIS A 340 -15.07 19.32 4.28
CA HIS A 340 -14.59 17.94 4.10
C HIS A 340 -14.42 17.19 5.43
N ARG A 341 -14.00 17.91 6.49
CA ARG A 341 -14.02 17.40 7.86
C ARG A 341 -15.43 16.98 8.27
N GLN A 342 -16.42 17.84 8.03
CA GLN A 342 -17.81 17.48 8.29
C GLN A 342 -18.22 16.26 7.47
N LYS A 343 -17.86 16.18 6.18
CA LYS A 343 -18.17 15.02 5.32
C LYS A 343 -17.57 13.72 5.85
N PHE A 344 -16.33 13.73 6.34
CA PHE A 344 -15.70 12.54 6.94
C PHE A 344 -16.46 12.07 8.19
N HIS A 345 -16.72 12.97 9.14
CA HIS A 345 -17.40 12.64 10.41
C HIS A 345 -18.92 12.42 10.29
N LEU A 346 -19.56 12.91 9.23
CA LEU A 346 -20.97 12.61 8.94
C LEU A 346 -21.16 11.21 8.33
N GLY A 347 -20.06 10.48 8.12
CA GLY A 347 -20.00 9.08 7.74
C GLY A 347 -20.16 8.80 6.24
N TYR A 348 -20.27 7.51 5.90
CA TYR A 348 -20.22 6.92 4.54
C TYR A 348 -20.81 7.79 3.42
N ARG A 349 -21.97 8.43 3.65
CA ARG A 349 -22.77 9.07 2.62
C ARG A 349 -22.10 10.21 1.86
N TYR A 350 -21.08 10.86 2.42
CA TYR A 350 -20.52 12.08 1.82
C TYR A 350 -19.23 11.89 1.04
N LEU A 351 -18.45 10.86 1.39
CA LEU A 351 -17.23 10.48 0.66
C LEU A 351 -17.42 9.17 -0.12
N ALA A 352 -18.58 8.52 0.01
CA ALA A 352 -18.95 7.42 -0.85
C ALA A 352 -19.03 7.85 -2.32
N LYS A 353 -18.91 6.86 -3.21
CA LYS A 353 -19.13 7.08 -4.64
C LYS A 353 -20.47 7.77 -4.91
N ASP A 354 -20.46 8.70 -5.86
CA ASP A 354 -21.60 9.54 -6.22
C ASP A 354 -21.98 9.42 -7.71
N TRP A 355 -21.65 8.28 -8.33
CA TRP A 355 -21.88 7.98 -9.75
C TRP A 355 -22.59 6.65 -9.99
#